data_AF-A0A7W4LRX7-F1
#
_entry.id   AF-A0A7W4LRX7-F1
#
_cell.length_a   1.000
_cell.length_b   1.000
_cell.length_c   1.000
_cell.angle_alpha   90.00
_cell.angle_beta   90.00
_cell.angle_gamma   90.00
#
_symmetry.space_group_name_H-M   'P 1'
#
loop_
_entity.id
_entity.type
_entity.pdbx_description
1 polymer ?
#
loop_
_entity_poly.entity_id
_entity_poly.type
_entity_poly.pdbx_seq_one_letter_code
_entity_poly.pdbx_strand_id
1 'polypeptide(L)' 'MILESRIWLHNQIHVVISESVNTHERAIAELKAQGGACMSDQCQQNTLGSVIVNGKRSVWPLTKAEGVDPIV' A
#
# COMPACT_ATOMS: atom_id res chain seq x y z
N MET A 1 2.13 5.54 -0.70
CA MET A 1 2.63 4.43 -1.53
C MET A 1 2.13 3.18 -0.84
N ILE A 2 1.46 2.30 -1.56
CA ILE A 2 0.95 1.05 -1.01
C ILE A 2 1.84 -0.09 -1.51
N LEU A 3 2.37 -0.87 -0.57
CA LEU A 3 3.12 -2.08 -0.85
C LEU A 3 2.18 -3.26 -0.63
N GLU A 4 2.06 -4.13 -1.63
CA GLU A 4 1.33 -5.39 -1.53
C GLU A 4 2.29 -6.54 -1.83
N SER A 5 2.27 -7.60 -1.02
CA SER A 5 3.00 -8.83 -1.35
C SER A 5 2.19 -10.06 -0.98
N ARG A 6 2.33 -11.11 -1.78
CA ARG A 6 1.63 -12.38 -1.58
C ARG A 6 2.63 -13.46 -1.22
N ILE A 7 2.42 -14.10 -0.08
CA ILE A 7 3.27 -15.15 0.46
C ILE A 7 2.46 -16.45 0.50
N TRP A 8 3.02 -17.51 -0.08
CA TRP A 8 2.50 -18.87 0.08
C TRP A 8 3.05 -19.48 1.36
N LEU A 9 2.19 -19.85 2.29
CA LEU A 9 2.56 -20.48 3.56
C LEU A 9 1.39 -21.36 4.04
N HIS A 10 1.70 -22.55 4.59
CA HIS A 10 0.69 -23.48 5.14
C HIS A 10 -0.52 -23.74 4.23
N ASN A 11 -0.27 -23.92 2.92
CA ASN A 11 -1.29 -24.14 1.88
C ASN A 11 -2.32 -22.99 1.75
N GLN A 12 -1.93 -21.77 2.11
CA GLN A 12 -2.74 -20.56 2.05
C GLN A 12 -1.92 -19.40 1.47
N ILE A 13 -2.63 -18.42 0.90
CA ILE A 13 -2.04 -17.16 0.44
C ILE A 13 -2.22 -16.12 1.54
N HIS A 14 -1.10 -15.64 2.07
CA HIS A 14 -1.05 -14.50 2.98
C HIS A 14 -0.77 -13.23 2.19
N VAL A 15 -1.64 -12.24 2.32
CA VAL A 15 -1.46 -10.92 1.67
C VAL A 15 -0.94 -9.93 2.72
N VAL A 16 0.24 -9.37 2.48
CA VAL A 16 0.84 -8.31 3.30
C VAL A 16 0.59 -6.98 2.60
N ILE A 17 -0.06 -6.05 3.28
CA ILE A 17 -0.34 -4.70 2.78
C ILE A 17 0.21 -3.69 3.78
N SER A 18 1.01 -2.73 3.31
CA SER A 18 1.52 -1.66 4.18
C SER A 18 1.89 -0.39 3.43
N GLU A 19 2.01 0.72 4.17
CA GLU A 19 2.45 2.02 3.65
C GLU A 19 3.93 2.32 3.94
N SER A 20 4.61 1.45 4.69
CA SER A 20 5.98 1.61 5.15
C SER A 20 6.85 0.45 4.69
N VAL A 21 7.92 0.75 3.93
CA VAL A 21 8.88 -0.26 3.44
C VAL A 21 9.43 -1.12 4.58
N ASN A 22 9.87 -0.48 5.66
CA ASN A 22 10.47 -1.19 6.79
C ASN A 22 9.49 -2.18 7.44
N THR A 23 8.24 -1.75 7.65
CA THR A 23 7.20 -2.59 8.22
C THR A 23 6.84 -3.74 7.27
N HIS A 24 6.77 -3.46 5.97
CA HIS A 24 6.50 -4.44 4.92
C HIS A 24 7.54 -5.55 4.89
N GLU A 25 8.81 -5.16 4.82
CA GLU A 25 9.94 -6.09 4.73
C GLU A 25 10.05 -6.95 5.98
N ARG A 26 9.83 -6.37 7.17
CA ARG A 26 9.82 -7.13 8.42
C ARG A 26 8.73 -8.20 8.44
N ALA A 27 7.50 -7.85 8.05
CA ALA A 27 6.40 -8.80 8.00
C ALA A 27 6.66 -9.93 6.98
N ILE A 28 7.23 -9.61 5.81
CA ILE A 28 7.63 -10.61 4.82
C ILE A 28 8.74 -11.51 5.38
N ALA A 29 9.73 -10.95 6.07
CA ALA A 29 10.83 -11.72 6.65
C ALA A 29 10.33 -12.71 7.71
N GLU A 30 9.38 -12.32 8.56
CA GLU A 30 8.75 -13.18 9.55
C GLU A 30 7.98 -14.34 8.90
N LEU A 31 7.26 -14.09 7.80
CA LEU A 31 6.55 -15.14 7.06
C LEU A 31 7.52 -16.08 6.33
N LYS A 32 8.62 -15.55 5.78
CA LYS A 32 9.70 -16.37 5.18
C LYS A 32 10.40 -17.24 6.22
N ALA A 33 10.65 -16.72 7.43
CA ALA A 33 11.24 -17.48 8.53
C ALA A 33 10.39 -18.67 8.97
N GLN A 34 9.08 -18.61 8.76
CA GLN A 34 8.14 -19.71 8.98
C GLN A 34 8.07 -20.71 7.82
N GLY A 35 8.89 -20.55 6.77
CA GLY A 35 8.89 -21.40 5.57
C GLY A 35 8.02 -20.86 4.43
N GLY A 36 7.60 -19.59 4.50
CA GLY A 36 6.81 -18.95 3.46
C GLY A 36 7.62 -18.61 2.20
N ALA A 37 7.01 -18.77 1.02
CA ALA A 37 7.60 -18.41 -0.26
C ALA A 37 6.92 -17.17 -0.86
N CYS A 38 7.71 -16.19 -1.29
CA CYS A 38 7.16 -15.00 -1.94
C CYS A 38 6.69 -15.35 -3.37
N MET A 39 5.42 -15.09 -3.68
CA MET A 39 4.85 -15.31 -5.00
C MET A 39 4.89 -14.06 -5.87
N SER A 40 4.63 -12.89 -5.27
CA SER A 40 4.60 -11.61 -5.97
C SER A 40 4.82 -10.45 -5.00
N ASP A 41 5.59 -9.46 -5.43
CA ASP A 41 5.81 -8.18 -4.77
C ASP A 41 5.34 -7.05 -5.68
N GLN A 42 4.23 -6.41 -5.32
CA GLN A 42 3.66 -5.32 -6.11
C GLN A 42 3.74 -4.02 -5.31
N CYS A 43 4.53 -3.07 -5.79
CA CYS A 43 4.51 -1.71 -5.30
C CYS A 43 3.49 -0.91 -6.12
N GLN A 44 2.39 -0.49 -5.49
CA GLN A 44 1.50 0.51 -6.07
C GLN A 44 1.91 1.87 -5.53
N GLN A 45 2.55 2.67 -6.39
CA GLN A 45 2.65 4.10 -6.14
C GLN A 45 1.24 4.65 -6.00
N ASN A 46 1.02 5.54 -5.01
CA ASN A 46 -0.28 6.19 -4.79
C ASN A 46 -0.67 6.91 -6.09
N THR A 47 -1.39 6.22 -6.96
CA THR A 47 -1.99 6.81 -8.12
C THR A 47 -3.18 7.53 -7.55
N LEU A 48 -2.96 8.81 -7.29
CA LEU A 48 -3.91 9.79 -6.75
C LEU A 48 -5.35 9.38 -7.07
N GLY A 49 -6.18 9.23 -6.02
CA GLY A 49 -7.60 8.96 -6.22
C GLY A 49 -8.21 10.05 -7.09
N SER A 50 -8.80 9.65 -8.21
CA SER A 50 -9.52 10.60 -9.04
C SER A 50 -10.97 10.66 -8.58
N VAL A 51 -11.49 11.85 -8.32
CA VAL A 51 -12.93 12.07 -8.14
C VAL A 51 -13.51 12.62 -9.42
N ILE A 52 -14.78 12.34 -9.69
CA ILE A 52 -15.49 12.90 -10.84
C ILE A 52 -16.20 14.17 -10.37
N VAL A 53 -15.80 15.32 -10.91
CA VAL A 53 -16.45 16.62 -10.65
C VAL A 53 -17.09 17.09 -11.95
N ASN A 54 -18.40 17.29 -11.96
CA ASN A 54 -19.15 17.74 -13.14
C ASN A 54 -18.88 16.90 -14.40
N GLY A 55 -18.82 15.56 -14.24
CA GLY A 55 -18.57 14.63 -15.35
C GLY A 55 -17.13 14.59 -15.86
N LYS A 56 -16.20 15.34 -15.26
CA LYS A 56 -14.77 15.31 -15.59
C LYS A 56 -13.99 14.60 -14.50
N ARG A 57 -13.05 13.74 -14.91
CA ARG A 57 -12.13 13.05 -14.00
C ARG A 57 -11.08 14.05 -13.49
N SER A 58 -11.15 14.40 -12.21
CA SER A 58 -10.22 15.30 -11.55
C SER A 58 -9.32 14.50 -10.62
N VAL A 59 -8.01 14.68 -10.75
CA VAL A 59 -7.03 14.09 -9.84
C VAL A 59 -7.12 14.81 -8.50
N TRP A 60 -7.44 14.11 -7.42
CA TRP A 60 -7.44 14.67 -6.07
C TRP A 60 -6.36 13.98 -5.22
N PRO A 61 -5.50 14.74 -4.54
CA PRO A 61 -4.59 14.15 -3.56
C PRO A 61 -5.42 13.60 -2.39
N LEU A 62 -5.51 12.27 -2.29
CA LEU A 62 -6.15 11.56 -1.17
C LEU A 62 -5.31 11.61 0.11
N THR A 63 -4.06 12.05 0.02
CA THR A 63 -3.30 12.39 1.22
C THR A 63 -3.93 13.62 1.82
N LYS A 64 -4.51 13.49 3.03
CA LYS A 64 -4.56 14.61 3.96
C LYS A 64 -3.17 15.21 3.98
N ALA A 65 -2.96 16.33 3.30
CA ALA A 65 -1.96 17.25 3.77
C ALA A 65 -2.50 17.69 5.13
N GLU A 66 -1.86 17.28 6.22
CA GLU A 66 -1.91 18.07 7.44
C GLU A 66 -1.17 19.39 7.14
N GLY A 67 -1.76 20.19 6.26
CA GLY A 67 -1.37 21.55 5.99
C GLY A 67 -2.22 22.38 6.93
N VAL A 68 -1.57 22.91 7.96
CA VAL A 68 -2.05 24.04 8.75
C VAL A 68 -2.62 25.08 7.79
N ASP A 69 -3.92 25.31 7.81
CA ASP A 69 -4.50 26.50 7.21
C ASP A 69 -3.98 27.71 8.01
N PRO A 70 -3.24 28.66 7.42
CA PRO A 70 -3.12 29.96 8.03
C PRO A 70 -4.49 30.63 7.90
N ILE A 71 -5.13 30.87 9.04
CA ILE A 71 -6.29 31.74 9.14
C ILE A 71 -5.84 33.12 8.65
N VAL A 72 -6.38 33.58 7.53
CA VAL A 72 -6.33 34.98 7.08
C VAL A 72 -7.72 35.58 7.25
#